data_AF-A0A149UMD9-F1
#
_entry.id   AF-A0A149UMD9-F1
#
_cell.length_a   1.000
_cell.length_b   1.000
_cell.length_c   1.000
_cell.angle_alpha   90.00
_cell.angle_beta   90.00
_cell.angle_gamma   90.00
#
_symmetry.space_group_name_H-M   'P 1'
#
loop_
_entity.id
_entity.type
_entity.pdbx_description
1 polymer ?
#
loop_
_entity_poly.entity_id
_entity_poly.type
_entity_poly.pdbx_seq_one_letter_code
_entity_poly.pdbx_strand_id
1 'polypeptide(L)'
;MTENVTPKRRGRPFISQSVKTQRKKNGWEDRKHLLHIGWQEMEAARRFGLPETSLRRALDGEGPSLPQPVREWLKDLSQYLTDHPCPRIGPVFRASPEDEEK
;
A
#
# COMPACT_ATOMS: atom_id res chain seq x y z
N MET A 1 -53.76 0.62 -6.84
CA MET A 1 -52.84 1.19 -5.84
C MET A 1 -51.44 0.88 -6.33
N THR A 2 -50.77 1.89 -6.91
CA THR A 2 -49.54 1.75 -7.70
C THR A 2 -48.33 2.10 -6.85
N GLU A 3 -47.54 1.09 -6.47
CA GLU A 3 -46.26 1.31 -5.78
C GLU A 3 -45.15 1.39 -6.84
N ASN A 4 -44.66 2.62 -7.03
CA ASN A 4 -43.62 2.98 -7.98
C ASN A 4 -42.29 2.30 -7.62
N VAL A 5 -41.95 1.24 -8.35
CA VAL A 5 -40.58 0.69 -8.40
C VAL A 5 -39.68 1.74 -9.07
N THR A 6 -38.90 2.47 -8.27
CA THR A 6 -37.93 3.43 -8.80
C THR A 6 -36.70 2.66 -9.30
N PRO A 7 -36.37 2.69 -10.61
CA PRO A 7 -35.17 2.04 -11.10
C PRO A 7 -33.93 2.75 -10.56
N LYS A 8 -33.01 1.99 -9.97
CA LYS A 8 -31.68 2.45 -9.51
C LYS A 8 -30.95 3.12 -10.68
N ARG A 9 -30.85 4.46 -10.65
CA ARG A 9 -30.00 5.20 -11.60
C ARG A 9 -28.57 4.68 -11.49
N ARG A 10 -27.98 4.30 -12.62
CA ARG A 10 -26.53 4.08 -12.74
C ARG A 10 -25.82 5.40 -12.46
N GLY A 11 -25.39 5.60 -11.21
CA GLY A 11 -24.69 6.79 -10.76
C GLY A 11 -23.64 6.40 -9.73
N ARG A 12 -22.46 7.02 -9.80
CA ARG A 12 -21.42 6.89 -8.78
C ARG A 12 -22.05 7.29 -7.43
N PRO A 13 -21.93 6.47 -6.37
CA PRO A 13 -22.49 6.81 -5.07
C PRO A 13 -21.94 8.17 -4.63
N PHE A 14 -22.82 9.02 -4.08
CA PHE A 14 -22.39 10.27 -3.47
C PHE A 14 -21.53 9.93 -2.25
N ILE A 15 -20.25 10.30 -2.31
CA ILE A 15 -19.31 10.11 -1.22
C ILE A 15 -19.20 11.44 -0.47
N SER A 16 -19.54 11.41 0.82
CA SER A 16 -19.36 12.56 1.71
C SER A 16 -17.90 13.06 1.69
N GLN A 17 -17.71 14.37 1.90
CA GLN A 17 -16.38 14.96 2.00
C GLN A 17 -15.54 14.29 3.11
N SER A 18 -16.16 13.93 4.24
CA SER A 18 -15.45 13.25 5.34
C SER A 18 -14.87 11.89 4.90
N VAL A 19 -15.63 11.13 4.11
CA VAL A 19 -15.18 9.84 3.58
C VAL A 19 -14.07 10.01 2.55
N LYS A 20 -14.11 11.06 1.72
CA LYS A 20 -13.02 11.37 0.78
C LYS A 20 -11.74 11.72 1.53
N THR A 21 -11.83 12.58 2.54
CA THR A 21 -10.69 12.94 3.40
C THR A 21 -10.10 11.72 4.09
N GLN A 22 -10.95 10.83 4.63
CA GLN A 22 -10.49 9.60 5.26
C GLN A 22 -9.78 8.68 4.27
N ARG A 23 -10.30 8.53 3.05
CA ARG A 23 -9.65 7.72 2.00
C ARG A 23 -8.29 8.25 1.60
N LYS A 24 -8.17 9.57 1.45
CA LYS A 24 -6.88 10.23 1.18
C LYS A 24 -5.88 9.99 2.32
N LYS A 25 -6.33 10.15 3.57
CA LYS A 25 -5.49 9.88 4.74
C LYS A 25 -5.03 8.42 4.77
N ASN A 26 -5.97 7.48 4.58
CA ASN A 26 -5.67 6.06 4.53
C ASN A 26 -4.65 5.73 3.43
N GLY A 27 -4.88 6.21 2.20
CA GLY A 27 -3.98 5.95 1.08
C GLY A 27 -2.59 6.55 1.28
N TRP A 28 -2.49 7.72 1.93
CA TRP A 28 -1.20 8.31 2.31
C TRP A 28 -0.43 7.45 3.33
N GLU A 29 -1.09 6.99 4.40
CA GLU A 29 -0.47 6.09 5.39
C GLU A 29 -0.04 4.77 4.75
N ASP A 30 -0.91 4.16 3.95
CA ASP A 30 -0.63 2.90 3.27
C ASP A 30 0.57 3.06 2.33
N ARG A 31 0.67 4.17 1.58
CA ARG A 31 1.82 4.50 0.71
C ARG A 31 3.11 4.67 1.52
N LYS A 32 3.03 5.32 2.69
CA LYS A 32 4.17 5.49 3.60
C LYS A 32 4.70 4.14 4.11
N HIS A 33 3.81 3.22 4.49
CA HIS A 33 4.20 1.88 4.92
C HIS A 33 4.86 1.08 3.78
N LEU A 34 4.29 1.12 2.57
CA LEU A 34 4.88 0.47 1.40
C LEU A 34 6.30 0.96 1.10
N LEU A 35 6.51 2.27 1.14
CA LEU A 35 7.84 2.87 0.95
C LEU A 35 8.83 2.41 2.03
N HIS A 36 8.40 2.36 3.30
CA HIS A 36 9.25 1.92 4.40
C HIS A 36 9.64 0.43 4.26
N ILE A 37 8.72 -0.41 3.81
CA ILE A 37 8.96 -1.84 3.53
C ILE A 37 9.82 -2.03 2.27
N GLY A 38 9.95 -1.01 1.42
CA GLY A 38 10.68 -1.07 0.14
C GLY A 38 9.87 -1.71 -0.99
N TRP A 39 8.54 -1.72 -0.89
CA TRP A 39 7.66 -2.30 -1.91
C TRP A 39 7.20 -1.24 -2.91
N GLN A 40 7.38 -1.54 -4.19
CA GLN A 40 6.81 -0.79 -5.31
C GLN A 40 5.32 -1.11 -5.46
N GLU A 41 4.54 -0.21 -6.06
CA GLU A 41 3.09 -0.40 -6.30
C GLU A 41 2.79 -1.72 -7.03
N MET A 42 3.56 -2.06 -8.06
CA MET A 42 3.39 -3.30 -8.82
C MET A 42 3.67 -4.55 -7.96
N GLU A 43 4.65 -4.50 -7.07
CA GLU A 43 4.96 -5.62 -6.17
C GLU A 43 3.85 -5.79 -5.13
N ALA A 44 3.45 -4.68 -4.51
CA ALA A 44 2.33 -4.66 -3.56
C ALA A 44 1.03 -5.19 -4.20
N ALA A 45 0.72 -4.77 -5.43
CA ALA A 45 -0.46 -5.24 -6.16
C ALA A 45 -0.43 -6.76 -6.38
N ARG A 46 0.72 -7.30 -6.80
CA ARG A 46 0.93 -8.75 -6.96
C ARG A 46 0.77 -9.50 -5.63
N ARG A 47 1.35 -8.98 -4.55
CA ARG A 47 1.25 -9.59 -3.21
C ARG A 47 -0.17 -9.60 -2.66
N PHE A 48 -0.94 -8.56 -2.94
CA PHE A 48 -2.34 -8.45 -2.48
C PHE A 48 -3.35 -9.14 -3.40
N GLY A 49 -2.93 -9.63 -4.58
CA GLY A 49 -3.84 -10.16 -5.59
C GLY A 49 -4.80 -9.11 -6.15
N LEU A 50 -4.37 -7.84 -6.18
CA LEU A 50 -5.17 -6.70 -6.64
C LEU A 50 -4.69 -6.21 -8.01
N PRO A 51 -5.59 -5.71 -8.89
CA PRO A 51 -5.16 -4.97 -10.07
C PRO A 51 -4.37 -3.72 -9.66
N GLU A 52 -3.25 -3.47 -10.33
CA GLU A 52 -2.37 -2.32 -10.04
C GLU A 52 -3.13 -0.98 -10.06
N THR A 53 -4.03 -0.80 -11.03
CA THR A 53 -4.89 0.39 -11.12
C THR A 53 -5.82 0.55 -9.92
N SER A 54 -6.28 -0.55 -9.33
CA SER A 54 -7.15 -0.52 -8.15
C SER A 54 -6.35 -0.14 -6.91
N LEU A 55 -5.14 -0.69 -6.76
CA LEU A 55 -4.21 -0.30 -5.69
C LEU A 55 -3.87 1.18 -5.80
N ARG A 56 -3.46 1.67 -6.98
CA ARG A 56 -3.11 3.07 -7.20
C ARG A 56 -4.26 4.00 -6.80
N ARG A 57 -5.47 3.72 -7.26
CA ARG A 57 -6.66 4.51 -6.88
C ARG A 57 -6.97 4.46 -5.39
N ALA A 58 -6.71 3.34 -4.71
CA ALA A 58 -6.85 3.24 -3.26
C ALA A 58 -5.82 4.12 -2.53
N LEU A 59 -4.56 4.10 -2.98
CA LEU A 59 -3.46 4.92 -2.45
C LEU A 59 -3.66 6.42 -2.68
N ASP A 60 -4.25 6.80 -3.81
CA ASP A 60 -4.54 8.20 -4.13
C ASP A 60 -5.86 8.70 -3.49
N GLY A 61 -6.59 7.80 -2.82
CA GLY A 61 -7.87 8.10 -2.17
C GLY A 61 -9.05 8.29 -3.13
N GLU A 62 -8.87 7.98 -4.41
CA GLU A 62 -9.90 8.07 -5.46
C GLU A 62 -10.84 6.85 -5.47
N GLY A 63 -10.31 5.71 -5.04
CA GLY A 63 -10.98 4.42 -4.91
C GLY A 63 -11.43 4.12 -3.48
N PRO A 64 -11.98 2.93 -3.24
CA PRO A 64 -12.08 2.36 -1.90
C PRO A 64 -10.69 2.22 -1.28
N SER A 65 -10.57 2.41 0.04
CA SER A 65 -9.33 2.08 0.75
C SER A 65 -9.04 0.58 0.68
N LEU A 66 -7.78 0.20 0.93
CA LEU A 66 -7.41 -1.20 1.05
C LEU A 66 -8.21 -1.91 2.15
N PRO A 67 -8.44 -3.24 2.04
CA PRO A 67 -9.10 -4.01 3.07
C PRO A 67 -8.41 -3.82 4.42
N GLN A 68 -9.20 -3.70 5.49
CA GLN A 68 -8.68 -3.44 6.85
C GLN A 68 -7.58 -4.42 7.27
N PRO A 69 -7.67 -5.75 7.03
CA PRO A 69 -6.61 -6.68 7.41
C PRO A 69 -5.28 -6.42 6.69
N VAL A 70 -5.32 -5.98 5.43
CA VAL A 70 -4.11 -5.65 4.65
C VAL A 70 -3.43 -4.42 5.23
N ARG A 71 -4.22 -3.44 5.67
CA ARG A 71 -3.71 -2.19 6.24
C ARG A 71 -3.09 -2.40 7.61
N GLU A 72 -3.74 -3.19 8.45
CA GLU A 72 -3.19 -3.60 9.75
C GLU A 72 -1.88 -4.37 9.57
N TRP A 73 -1.87 -5.36 8.67
CA TRP A 73 -0.67 -6.11 8.35
C TRP A 73 0.49 -5.21 7.83
N LEU A 74 0.20 -4.24 6.95
CA LEU A 74 1.20 -3.29 6.46
C LEU A 74 1.78 -2.43 7.58
N LYS A 75 0.90 -1.96 8.48
CA LYS A 75 1.31 -1.17 9.64
C LYS A 75 2.20 -1.98 10.57
N ASP A 76 1.82 -3.21 10.88
CA ASP A 76 2.55 -4.10 11.77
C ASP A 76 3.91 -4.47 11.19
N LEU A 77 3.98 -4.78 9.88
CA LEU A 77 5.24 -5.06 9.20
C LEU A 77 6.16 -3.82 9.18
N SER A 78 5.60 -2.65 8.89
CA SER A 78 6.34 -1.39 8.97
C SER A 78 6.86 -1.14 10.39
N GLN A 79 6.06 -1.40 11.43
CA GLN A 79 6.49 -1.24 12.81
C GLN A 79 7.61 -2.23 13.17
N TYR A 80 7.46 -3.49 12.77
CA TYR A 80 8.47 -4.52 12.96
C TYR A 80 9.82 -4.12 12.36
N LEU A 81 9.86 -3.54 11.16
CA LEU A 81 11.09 -3.05 10.55
C LEU A 81 11.70 -1.84 11.27
N THR A 82 10.87 -1.02 11.92
CA THR A 82 11.35 0.07 12.79
C THR A 82 11.99 -0.49 14.06
N ASP A 83 11.37 -1.50 14.67
CA ASP A 83 11.84 -2.10 15.92
C ASP A 83 13.06 -3.01 15.71
N HIS A 84 13.18 -3.59 14.51
CA HIS A 84 14.24 -4.48 14.09
C HIS A 84 14.94 -3.95 12.84
N PRO A 85 15.73 -2.88 12.95
CA PRO A 85 16.43 -2.32 11.81
C PRO A 85 17.34 -3.39 11.20
N CYS A 86 17.22 -3.62 9.89
CA CYS A 86 18.10 -4.53 9.18
C CYS A 86 19.56 -4.11 9.43
N PRO A 87 20.46 -5.04 9.79
CA PRO A 87 21.87 -4.72 9.91
C PRO A 87 22.31 -4.12 8.58
N ARG A 88 22.87 -2.91 8.62
CA ARG A 88 23.39 -2.27 7.42
C ARG A 88 24.41 -3.22 6.83
N ILE A 89 24.14 -3.73 5.64
CA ILE A 89 25.13 -4.46 4.86
C ILE A 89 26.24 -3.44 4.63
N GLY A 90 27.33 -3.56 5.42
CA GLY A 90 28.55 -2.80 5.16
C GLY A 90 28.99 -3.07 3.72
N PRO A 91 29.84 -2.20 3.14
CA PRO A 91 30.34 -2.45 1.79
C PRO A 91 30.81 -3.91 1.72
N VAL A 92 30.26 -4.66 0.76
CA VAL A 92 30.73 -6.01 0.47
C VAL A 92 32.20 -5.84 0.16
N PHE A 93 33.06 -6.18 1.13
CA PHE A 93 34.50 -6.13 0.95
C PHE A 93 34.79 -7.24 -0.06
N ARG A 94 34.76 -6.88 -1.35
CA ARG A 94 35.16 -7.76 -2.42
C ARG A 94 36.66 -7.91 -2.23
N ALA A 95 37.08 -8.97 -1.55
CA ALA A 95 38.50 -9.32 -1.44
C ALA A 95 39.05 -9.31 -2.86
N SER A 96 39.97 -8.38 -3.11
CA SER A 96 40.72 -8.35 -4.36
C SER A 96 41.60 -9.60 -4.34
N PRO A 97 41.64 -10.43 -5.40
CA PRO A 97 42.45 -11.65 -5.44
C PRO A 97 43.97 -11.38 -5.48
N GLU A 98 44.43 -10.18 -5.15
CA GLU A 98 45.83 -9.73 -5.28
C GLU A 98 46.60 -9.84 -3.95
N ASP A 99 45.95 -10.21 -2.84
CA ASP A 99 46.60 -10.31 -1.52
C ASP A 99 47.13 -11.72 -1.18
N GLU A 100 47.08 -12.68 -2.11
CA GLU A 100 47.44 -14.10 -1.87
C GLU A 100 48.82 -14.51 -2.40
N GLU A 101 49.71 -13.56 -2.69
CA GLU A 101 51.10 -13.87 -3.07
C GLU A 101 52.10 -13.03 -2.28
N LYS A 102 52.42 -13.49 -1.06
CA LYS A 102 53.66 -13.12 -0.38
C LYS A 102 54.21 -14.26 0.46
#